data_AF-A0A2H0XAD8-F1
#
_entry.id   AF-A0A2H0XAD8-F1
#
_cell.length_a   1.000
_cell.length_b   1.000
_cell.length_c   1.000
_cell.angle_alpha   90.00
_cell.angle_beta   90.00
_cell.angle_gamma   90.00
#
_symmetry.space_group_name_H-M   'P 1'
#
loop_
_entity.id
_entity.type
_entity.pdbx_description
1 polymer ?
#
loop_
_entity_poly.entity_id
_entity_poly.type
_entity_poly.pdbx_seq_one_letter_code
_entity_poly.pdbx_strand_id
1 'polypeptide(L)'
;MNQSSAKKIKNGFTLIELLVVIAVIGVVFSVIIATNPLRYVQEAKDSRKKQDLSKLVLSMEACFTKSNESYTYCDEQGELIQGGFLQTAISEVVLAADGCVSVLLEAPPYPAFPYWRYSSESGKADYAPSGC
;
A
#
# COMPACT_ATOMS: atom_id res chain seq x y z
N MET A 1 41.89 59.27 11.13
CA MET A 1 41.41 57.87 11.02
C MET A 1 40.41 57.83 9.87
N ASN A 2 40.82 57.32 8.71
CA ASN A 2 40.03 57.34 7.48
C ASN A 2 39.18 56.07 7.43
N GLN A 3 37.88 56.18 7.71
CA GLN A 3 36.95 55.06 7.64
C GLN A 3 36.43 54.93 6.21
N SER A 4 37.02 54.00 5.44
CA SER A 4 36.49 53.59 4.14
C SER A 4 35.22 52.77 4.34
N SER A 5 34.07 53.38 4.11
CA SER A 5 32.76 52.73 4.25
C SER A 5 32.52 51.79 3.07
N ALA A 6 32.62 50.48 3.31
CA ALA A 6 32.35 49.45 2.31
C ALA A 6 30.85 49.46 1.93
N LYS A 7 30.53 49.97 0.73
CA LYS A 7 29.18 49.99 0.18
C LYS A 7 28.70 48.54 -0.04
N LYS A 8 27.81 48.04 0.82
CA LYS A 8 27.11 46.78 0.58
C LYS A 8 26.25 46.92 -0.67
N ILE A 9 26.60 46.19 -1.73
CA ILE A 9 25.79 46.11 -2.95
C ILE A 9 24.52 45.34 -2.58
N LYS A 10 23.36 46.00 -2.69
CA LYS A 10 22.07 45.34 -2.56
C LYS A 10 21.77 44.66 -3.90
N ASN A 11 21.98 43.35 -3.96
CA ASN A 11 21.62 42.53 -5.10
C ASN A 11 20.10 42.29 -5.06
N GLY A 12 19.36 43.02 -5.88
CA GLY A 12 17.92 42.80 -6.10
C GLY A 12 17.69 41.77 -7.20
N PHE A 13 16.61 41.02 -7.09
CA PHE A 13 16.16 40.07 -8.11
C PHE A 13 15.62 40.84 -9.32
N THR A 14 15.91 40.35 -10.53
CA THR A 14 15.40 40.98 -11.76
C THR A 14 13.96 40.52 -12.05
N LEU A 15 13.17 41.37 -12.73
CA LEU A 15 11.82 41.00 -13.16
C LEU A 15 11.83 39.80 -14.11
N ILE A 16 12.86 39.70 -14.95
CA ILE A 16 13.01 38.59 -15.90
C ILE A 16 13.33 37.27 -15.19
N GLU A 17 14.13 37.28 -14.13
CA GLU A 17 14.39 36.08 -13.32
C GLU A 17 13.10 35.58 -12.68
N LEU A 18 12.25 36.47 -12.17
CA LEU A 18 10.97 36.06 -11.58
C LEU A 18 10.02 35.49 -12.64
N LEU A 19 10.01 36.09 -13.83
CA LEU A 19 9.18 35.66 -14.96
C LEU A 19 9.57 34.27 -15.46
N VAL A 20 10.86 33.99 -15.60
CA VAL A 20 11.34 32.66 -16.05
C VAL A 20 11.02 31.59 -15.00
N VAL A 21 11.13 31.90 -13.70
CA VAL A 21 10.83 30.95 -12.63
C VAL A 21 9.36 30.52 -12.64
N ILE A 22 8.42 31.46 -12.73
CA ILE A 22 6.99 31.11 -12.78
C ILE A 22 6.64 30.36 -14.07
N ALA A 23 7.32 30.66 -15.19
CA ALA A 23 7.15 29.93 -16.44
C ALA A 23 7.60 28.46 -16.32
N VAL A 24 8.75 28.20 -15.70
CA VAL A 24 9.25 26.83 -15.47
C VAL A 24 8.36 26.06 -14.50
N ILE A 25 7.94 26.68 -13.40
CA ILE A 25 7.03 26.06 -12.42
C ILE A 25 5.72 25.66 -13.11
N GLY A 26 5.15 26.52 -13.97
CA GLY A 26 3.92 26.22 -14.71
C GLY A 26 4.03 24.98 -15.60
N VAL A 27 5.15 24.81 -16.31
CA VAL A 27 5.38 23.64 -17.16
C VAL A 27 5.47 22.35 -16.33
N VAL A 28 6.22 22.34 -15.22
CA VAL A 28 6.37 21.14 -14.37
C VAL A 28 5.04 20.74 -13.71
N PHE A 29 4.25 21.72 -13.24
CA PHE A 29 2.95 21.45 -12.61
C PHE A 29 1.94 20.80 -13.57
N SER A 30 2.01 21.12 -14.87
CA SER A 30 1.11 20.55 -15.88
C SER A 30 1.20 19.02 -15.96
N VAL A 31 2.39 18.44 -15.76
CA VAL A 31 2.62 16.99 -15.86
C VAL A 31 2.11 16.27 -14.62
N ILE A 32 2.33 16.85 -13.43
CA ILE A 32 1.94 16.25 -12.14
C ILE A 32 0.42 16.12 -12.02
N ILE A 33 -0.34 17.12 -12.47
CA ILE A 33 -1.81 17.11 -12.41
C ILE A 33 -2.39 16.07 -13.39
N ALA A 34 -1.70 15.81 -14.51
CA ALA A 34 -2.15 14.84 -15.51
C ALA A 34 -2.07 13.38 -15.01
N THR A 35 -1.16 13.09 -14.07
CA THR A 35 -0.93 11.75 -13.53
C THR A 35 -1.51 11.62 -12.13
N ASN A 36 -2.79 11.24 -12.00
CA ASN A 36 -3.54 11.12 -10.73
C ASN A 36 -2.69 10.47 -9.60
N PRO A 37 -2.04 11.26 -8.73
CA PRO A 37 -1.03 10.75 -7.80
C PRO A 37 -1.66 9.88 -6.70
N LEU A 38 -2.94 10.14 -6.40
CA LEU A 38 -3.70 9.37 -5.41
C LEU A 38 -3.85 7.91 -5.84
N ARG A 39 -4.05 7.66 -7.14
CA ARG A 39 -4.17 6.30 -7.67
C ARG A 39 -2.88 5.50 -7.47
N TYR A 40 -1.71 6.09 -7.74
CA TYR A 40 -0.43 5.41 -7.53
C TYR A 40 -0.19 5.07 -6.06
N VAL A 41 -0.62 5.93 -5.13
CA VAL A 41 -0.54 5.65 -3.69
C VAL A 41 -1.45 4.49 -3.31
N GLN A 42 -2.67 4.44 -3.85
CA GLN A 42 -3.61 3.32 -3.63
C GLN A 42 -3.06 2.00 -4.19
N GLU A 43 -2.54 2.00 -5.42
CA GLU A 43 -1.92 0.80 -6.03
C GLU A 43 -0.70 0.30 -5.23
N ALA A 44 0.09 1.22 -4.66
CA ALA A 44 1.22 0.85 -3.79
C ALA A 44 0.76 0.20 -2.47
N LYS A 45 -0.35 0.67 -1.88
CA LYS A 45 -0.95 0.03 -0.70
C LYS A 45 -1.55 -1.32 -1.04
N ASP A 46 -2.22 -1.44 -2.17
CA ASP A 46 -2.75 -2.72 -2.66
C ASP A 46 -1.66 -3.76 -2.87
N SER A 47 -0.50 -3.35 -3.38
CA SER A 47 0.69 -4.23 -3.47
C SER A 47 1.13 -4.74 -2.10
N ARG A 48 1.16 -3.87 -1.08
CA ARG A 48 1.49 -4.26 0.30
C ARG A 48 0.45 -5.23 0.88
N LYS A 49 -0.84 -4.91 0.72
CA LYS A 49 -1.97 -5.77 1.13
C LYS A 49 -1.87 -7.17 0.53
N LYS A 50 -1.51 -7.29 -0.75
CA LYS A 50 -1.29 -8.58 -1.42
C LYS A 50 -0.13 -9.35 -0.81
N GLN A 51 1.00 -8.69 -0.54
CA GLN A 51 2.16 -9.33 0.10
C GLN A 51 1.82 -9.81 1.52
N ASP A 52 1.09 -9.00 2.27
CA ASP A 52 0.66 -9.35 3.62
C ASP A 52 -0.35 -10.50 3.62
N LEU A 53 -1.29 -10.52 2.67
CA LEU A 53 -2.16 -11.67 2.45
C LEU A 53 -1.36 -12.93 2.11
N SER A 54 -0.33 -12.85 1.25
CA SER A 54 0.52 -14.01 0.96
C SER A 54 1.23 -14.56 2.20
N LYS A 55 1.67 -13.69 3.12
CA LYS A 55 2.24 -14.14 4.40
C LYS A 55 1.19 -14.85 5.26
N LEU A 56 -0.04 -14.32 5.29
CA LEU A 56 -1.14 -14.91 6.05
C LEU A 56 -1.53 -16.28 5.52
N VAL A 57 -1.65 -16.42 4.20
CA VAL A 57 -1.89 -17.70 3.55
C VAL A 57 -0.84 -18.72 4.00
N LEU A 58 0.45 -18.39 3.90
CA LEU A 58 1.51 -19.30 4.34
C LEU A 58 1.40 -19.66 5.83
N SER A 59 1.09 -18.68 6.70
CA SER A 59 0.91 -18.94 8.13
C SER A 59 -0.31 -19.81 8.43
N MET A 60 -1.40 -19.62 7.69
CA MET A 60 -2.64 -20.37 7.82
C MET A 60 -2.47 -21.81 7.33
N GLU A 61 -1.79 -22.02 6.19
CA GLU A 61 -1.45 -23.35 5.68
C GLU A 61 -0.49 -24.11 6.60
N ALA A 62 0.47 -23.40 7.20
CA ALA A 62 1.36 -23.98 8.21
C ALA A 62 0.58 -24.40 9.47
N CYS A 63 -0.36 -23.56 9.91
CA CYS A 63 -1.26 -23.87 11.01
C CYS A 63 -2.15 -25.08 10.70
N PHE A 64 -2.75 -25.14 9.52
CA PHE A 64 -3.58 -26.27 9.06
C PHE A 64 -2.86 -27.61 9.20
N THR A 65 -1.60 -27.67 8.76
CA THR A 65 -0.77 -28.89 8.84
C THR A 65 -0.49 -29.31 10.29
N LYS A 66 -0.55 -28.38 11.25
CA LYS A 66 -0.33 -28.63 12.68
C LYS A 66 -1.62 -28.85 13.48
N SER A 67 -2.75 -28.37 12.95
CA SER A 67 -4.06 -28.38 13.60
C SER A 67 -4.95 -29.53 13.12
N ASN A 68 -4.36 -30.72 12.92
CA ASN A 68 -5.04 -31.92 12.42
C ASN A 68 -5.82 -31.68 11.11
N GLU A 69 -5.25 -30.92 10.18
CA GLU A 69 -5.86 -30.65 8.87
C GLU A 69 -7.22 -29.94 8.99
N SER A 70 -7.30 -29.00 9.94
CA SER A 70 -8.48 -28.16 10.15
C SER A 70 -8.11 -26.69 10.30
N TYR A 71 -8.90 -25.82 9.65
CA TYR A 71 -8.78 -24.36 9.78
C TYR A 71 -9.54 -23.79 10.99
N THR A 72 -10.27 -24.61 11.77
CA THR A 72 -11.03 -24.16 12.95
C THR A 72 -10.17 -23.50 14.04
N TYR A 73 -8.86 -23.72 14.02
CA TYR A 73 -7.90 -23.09 14.95
C TYR A 73 -6.86 -22.22 14.22
N CYS A 74 -7.20 -21.82 12.99
CA CYS A 74 -6.37 -21.06 12.08
C CYS A 74 -7.17 -19.95 11.39
N ASP A 75 -8.34 -19.59 11.92
CA ASP A 75 -9.29 -18.64 11.32
C ASP A 75 -9.24 -17.27 11.98
N GLU A 76 -8.49 -17.13 13.08
CA GLU A 76 -8.16 -15.84 13.68
C GLU A 76 -6.65 -15.58 13.71
N GLN A 77 -6.26 -14.33 13.46
CA GLN A 77 -4.85 -13.94 13.54
C GLN A 77 -4.26 -14.16 14.94
N GLY A 78 -5.09 -14.06 15.99
CA GLY A 78 -4.66 -14.32 17.36
C GLY A 78 -4.19 -15.76 17.56
N GLU A 79 -4.80 -16.73 16.89
CA GLU A 79 -4.41 -18.14 16.93
C GLU A 79 -3.13 -18.38 16.16
N LEU A 80 -3.00 -17.76 14.98
CA LEU A 80 -1.78 -17.85 14.16
C LEU A 80 -0.56 -17.25 14.88
N ILE A 81 -0.76 -16.18 15.64
CA ILE A 81 0.30 -15.55 16.45
C ILE A 81 0.67 -16.43 17.65
N GLN A 82 -0.33 -16.94 18.38
CA GLN A 82 -0.09 -17.82 19.53
C GLN A 82 0.58 -19.15 19.11
N GLY A 83 0.22 -19.68 17.94
CA GLY A 83 0.83 -20.86 17.35
C GLY A 83 2.23 -20.60 16.75
N GLY A 84 2.69 -19.34 16.71
CA GLY A 84 4.00 -18.97 16.17
C GLY A 84 4.09 -19.02 14.64
N PHE A 85 2.96 -19.10 13.95
CA PHE A 85 2.89 -19.11 12.48
C PHE A 85 2.92 -17.69 11.89
N LEU A 86 2.42 -16.70 12.65
CA LEU A 86 2.41 -15.30 12.28
C LEU A 86 3.15 -14.47 13.34
N GLN A 87 4.02 -13.55 12.93
CA GLN A 87 4.80 -12.73 13.87
C GLN A 87 4.03 -11.53 14.44
N THR A 88 3.14 -10.95 13.65
CA THR A 88 2.38 -9.75 14.05
C THR A 88 1.05 -9.71 13.32
N ALA A 89 0.06 -9.10 13.96
CA ALA A 89 -1.23 -8.86 13.33
C ALA A 89 -1.07 -7.94 12.12
N ILE A 90 -1.84 -8.26 11.08
CA ILE A 90 -1.95 -7.53 9.82
C ILE A 90 -3.33 -6.87 9.82
N SER A 91 -3.37 -5.60 9.42
CA SER A 91 -4.61 -4.82 9.35
C SER A 91 -5.37 -5.10 8.05
N GLU A 92 -6.70 -4.86 8.08
CA GLU A 92 -7.57 -4.86 6.90
C GLU A 92 -7.68 -6.20 6.16
N VAL A 93 -7.50 -7.32 6.86
CA VAL A 93 -7.64 -8.68 6.32
C VAL A 93 -8.77 -9.42 7.03
N VAL A 94 -9.42 -10.32 6.31
CA VAL A 94 -10.39 -11.27 6.84
C VAL A 94 -9.85 -12.67 6.63
N LEU A 95 -9.93 -13.50 7.67
CA LEU A 95 -9.70 -14.94 7.64
C LEU A 95 -11.01 -15.63 7.98
N ALA A 96 -11.23 -16.83 7.44
CA ALA A 96 -12.42 -17.62 7.73
C ALA A 96 -12.07 -19.10 7.91
N ALA A 97 -12.91 -19.79 8.68
CA ALA A 97 -12.75 -21.20 9.07
C ALA A 97 -12.79 -22.21 7.92
N ASP A 98 -13.08 -21.76 6.70
CA ASP A 98 -13.04 -22.56 5.47
C ASP A 98 -11.67 -22.47 4.76
N GLY A 99 -10.69 -21.78 5.35
CA GLY A 99 -9.38 -21.55 4.71
C GLY A 99 -9.42 -20.44 3.67
N CYS A 100 -10.41 -19.54 3.76
CA CYS A 100 -10.45 -18.32 2.97
C CYS A 100 -9.66 -17.20 3.65
N VAL A 101 -8.87 -16.46 2.86
CA VAL A 101 -8.25 -15.19 3.29
C VAL A 101 -8.52 -14.13 2.24
N SER A 102 -8.97 -12.94 2.65
CA SER A 102 -9.26 -11.85 1.70
C SER A 102 -8.93 -10.47 2.22
N VAL A 103 -8.61 -9.57 1.29
CA VAL A 103 -8.38 -8.15 1.56
C VAL A 103 -9.10 -7.29 0.52
N LEU A 104 -9.63 -6.14 0.97
CA LEU A 104 -10.25 -5.15 0.10
C LEU A 104 -9.17 -4.23 -0.51
N LEU A 105 -9.20 -4.09 -1.83
CA LEU A 105 -8.30 -3.23 -2.58
C LEU A 105 -8.84 -1.79 -2.65
N GLU A 106 -7.94 -0.81 -2.55
CA GLU A 106 -8.26 0.61 -2.66
C GLU A 106 -8.38 1.07 -4.12
N ALA A 107 -7.58 0.50 -5.03
CA ALA A 107 -7.60 0.78 -6.46
C ALA A 107 -7.67 -0.53 -7.26
N PRO A 108 -8.79 -1.28 -7.19
CA PRO A 108 -8.91 -2.52 -7.93
C PRO A 108 -8.87 -2.27 -9.45
N PRO A 109 -8.22 -3.13 -10.24
CA PRO A 109 -8.21 -3.01 -11.70
C PRO A 109 -9.60 -3.24 -12.31
N TYR A 110 -10.48 -3.97 -11.60
CA TYR A 110 -11.84 -4.26 -12.02
C TYR A 110 -12.82 -3.90 -10.89
N PRO A 111 -13.74 -2.94 -11.09
CA PRO A 111 -14.68 -2.53 -10.03
C PRO A 111 -15.59 -3.65 -9.52
N ALA A 112 -15.92 -4.62 -10.38
CA ALA A 112 -16.72 -5.78 -10.02
C ALA A 112 -15.96 -6.82 -9.18
N PHE A 113 -14.64 -6.68 -9.03
CA PHE A 113 -13.79 -7.59 -8.27
C PHE A 113 -12.88 -6.80 -7.32
N PRO A 114 -13.44 -6.21 -6.25
CA PRO A 114 -12.70 -5.32 -5.37
C PRO A 114 -11.81 -6.06 -4.35
N TYR A 115 -11.91 -7.39 -4.27
CA TYR A 115 -11.15 -8.19 -3.32
C TYR A 115 -9.98 -8.90 -3.98
N TRP A 116 -8.87 -9.03 -3.24
CA TRP A 116 -7.85 -10.03 -3.49
C TRP A 116 -8.06 -11.16 -2.50
N ARG A 117 -8.42 -12.35 -2.99
CA ARG A 117 -8.89 -13.46 -2.16
C ARG A 117 -8.13 -14.74 -2.48
N TYR A 118 -7.67 -15.41 -1.43
CA TYR A 118 -7.19 -16.78 -1.45
C TYR A 118 -8.26 -17.74 -0.93
N SER A 119 -8.30 -18.94 -1.50
CA SER A 119 -9.10 -20.06 -0.98
C SER A 119 -8.25 -21.34 -0.96
N SER A 120 -8.34 -22.09 0.13
CA SER A 120 -7.72 -23.41 0.30
C SER A 120 -8.21 -24.40 -0.78
N GLU A 121 -9.46 -24.29 -1.23
CA GLU A 121 -10.05 -25.15 -2.26
C GLU A 121 -9.38 -24.98 -3.63
N SER A 122 -9.08 -23.73 -4.01
CA SER A 122 -8.42 -23.43 -5.27
C SER A 122 -6.89 -23.52 -5.16
N GLY A 123 -6.35 -23.27 -3.97
CA GLY A 123 -4.92 -23.15 -3.70
C GLY A 123 -4.30 -21.90 -4.32
N LYS A 124 -5.10 -20.89 -4.71
CA LYS A 124 -4.63 -19.69 -5.44
C LYS A 124 -5.29 -18.44 -4.89
N ALA A 125 -4.57 -17.32 -5.01
CA ALA A 125 -5.09 -15.99 -4.73
C ALA A 125 -5.42 -15.27 -6.04
N ASP A 126 -6.65 -14.77 -6.18
CA ASP A 126 -7.16 -14.13 -7.38
C ASP A 126 -8.11 -12.97 -7.02
N TYR A 127 -8.49 -12.19 -8.04
CA TYR A 127 -9.51 -11.15 -7.89
C TYR A 127 -10.89 -11.78 -7.68
N ALA A 128 -11.63 -11.31 -6.67
CA ALA A 128 -12.92 -11.87 -6.29
C ALA A 128 -14.02 -10.78 -6.16
N PRO A 129 -15.28 -11.11 -6.48
CA PRO A 129 -16.40 -10.18 -6.37
C PRO A 129 -16.85 -9.96 -4.92
N SER A 130 -16.52 -10.90 -4.02
CA SER A 130 -16.79 -10.82 -2.59
C SER A 130 -15.59 -11.32 -1.77
N GLY A 131 -15.49 -10.84 -0.53
CA GLY A 131 -14.52 -11.34 0.43
C GLY A 131 -14.82 -12.76 0.90
N CYS A 132 -14.02 -13.18 1.88
CA CYS A 132 -14.47 -14.06 2.95
C CYS A 132 -15.40 -13.21 3.86
#